data_AF-A0AAX1T388-F1
#
_entry.id   AF-A0AAX1T388-F1
#
_cell.length_a   1.000
_cell.length_b   1.000
_cell.length_c   1.000
_cell.angle_alpha   90.00
_cell.angle_beta   90.00
_cell.angle_gamma   90.00
#
_symmetry.space_group_name_H-M   'P 1'
#
loop_
_entity.id
_entity.type
_entity.pdbx_description
1 polymer ?
#
loop_
_entity_poly.entity_id
_entity_poly.type
_entity_poly.pdbx_seq_one_letter_code
_entity_poly.pdbx_strand_id
1 'polypeptide(L)' 'MKNKYVVAISFMILAIISLTIHASNSKVGADGFLEEPFFFLVPISYILFLSGIGILLFGFITSKLKKGNR' A
#
# COMPACT_ATOMS: atom_id res chain seq x y z
N MET A 1 -11.31 14.70 9.64
CA MET A 1 -10.71 13.50 10.25
C MET A 1 -11.10 12.23 9.48
N LYS A 2 -12.39 12.00 9.16
CA LYS A 2 -12.86 10.83 8.38
C LYS A 2 -12.15 10.63 7.03
N ASN A 3 -11.99 11.68 6.21
CA ASN A 3 -11.43 11.55 4.86
C ASN A 3 -9.99 11.02 4.85
N LYS A 4 -9.18 11.28 5.88
CA LYS A 4 -7.80 10.79 5.96
C LYS A 4 -7.73 9.27 6.11
N TYR A 5 -8.64 8.70 6.90
CA TYR A 5 -8.76 7.26 7.07
C TYR A 5 -9.25 6.58 5.79
N VAL A 6 -10.21 7.20 5.10
CA VAL A 6 -10.67 6.70 3.79
C VAL A 6 -9.52 6.67 2.79
N VAL A 7 -8.74 7.75 2.67
CA VAL A 7 -7.56 7.80 1.78
C VAL A 7 -6.53 6.73 2.16
N ALA A 8 -6.22 6.56 3.44
CA ALA A 8 -5.27 5.54 3.90
C ALA A 8 -5.75 4.12 3.56
N ILE A 9 -7.03 3.82 3.81
CA ILE A 9 -7.63 2.52 3.48
C ILE A 9 -7.64 2.30 1.96
N SER A 10 -7.96 3.32 1.16
CA SER A 10 -7.88 3.24 -0.30
C SER A 10 -6.46 2.89 -0.76
N PHE A 11 -5.43 3.55 -0.22
CA PHE A 11 -4.04 3.22 -0.56
C PHE A 11 -3.66 1.78 -0.20
N MET A 12 -4.08 1.29 0.97
CA MET A 12 -3.83 -0.10 1.36
C MET A 12 -4.55 -1.10 0.45
N ILE A 13 -5.81 -0.82 0.06
CA ILE A 13 -6.55 -1.66 -0.87
C ILE A 13 -5.88 -1.68 -2.24
N LEU A 14 -5.47 -0.51 -2.78
CA LEU A 14 -4.76 -0.46 -4.06
C LEU A 14 -3.42 -1.20 -4.00
N ALA A 15 -2.69 -1.13 -2.88
CA ALA A 15 -1.46 -1.89 -2.69
C ALA A 15 -1.70 -3.40 -2.78
N ILE A 16 -2.72 -3.90 -2.07
CA ILE A 16 -3.10 -5.31 -2.08
C ILE A 16 -3.51 -5.74 -3.49
N ILE A 17 -4.35 -4.96 -4.17
CA ILE A 17 -4.77 -5.25 -5.55
C ILE A 17 -3.56 -5.32 -6.48
N SER A 18 -2.62 -4.37 -6.37
CA SER A 18 -1.41 -4.34 -7.19
C SER A 18 -0.56 -5.60 -7.00
N LEU A 19 -0.37 -6.02 -5.75
CA LEU A 19 0.39 -7.23 -5.44
C LEU A 19 -0.34 -8.50 -5.90
N THR A 20 -1.67 -8.56 -5.72
CA THR A 20 -2.50 -9.68 -6.18
C THR A 20 -2.45 -9.82 -7.69
N ILE A 21 -2.53 -8.71 -8.45
CA ILE A 21 -2.41 -8.73 -9.91
C ILE A 21 -1.05 -9.28 -10.33
N HIS A 22 0.04 -8.78 -9.75
CA HIS A 22 1.38 -9.29 -10.04
C HIS A 22 1.47 -10.80 -9.73
N ALA A 23 1.15 -11.20 -8.51
CA ALA A 23 1.25 -12.60 -8.08
C ALA A 23 0.36 -13.57 -8.88
N SER A 24 -0.83 -13.13 -9.29
CA SER A 24 -1.78 -13.98 -10.05
C SER A 24 -1.40 -14.16 -11.51
N ASN A 25 -0.53 -13.29 -12.05
CA ASN A 25 -0.07 -13.35 -13.44
C ASN A 25 1.37 -13.85 -13.58
N SER A 26 2.14 -13.90 -12.49
CA SER A 26 3.47 -14.51 -12.48
C SER A 26 3.39 -16.03 -12.65
N LYS A 27 4.23 -16.57 -13.52
CA LYS A 27 4.30 -18.01 -13.81
C LYS A 27 5.71 -18.43 -14.18
N VAL A 28 6.03 -19.71 -14.04
CA VAL A 28 7.29 -20.27 -14.55
C VAL A 28 7.11 -20.66 -16.01
N GLY A 29 7.96 -20.12 -16.87
CA GLY A 29 8.02 -20.41 -18.29
C GLY A 29 8.52 -21.83 -18.58
N ALA A 30 8.35 -22.28 -19.83
CA ALA A 30 8.78 -23.62 -20.25
C ALA A 30 10.31 -23.81 -20.22
N ASP A 31 11.05 -22.70 -20.25
CA ASP A 31 12.50 -22.61 -20.10
C ASP A 31 12.95 -22.61 -18.63
N GLY A 32 12.02 -22.68 -17.68
CA GLY A 32 12.28 -22.67 -16.24
C GLY A 32 12.52 -21.28 -15.66
N PHE A 33 12.42 -20.21 -16.46
CA PHE A 33 12.54 -18.84 -15.96
C PHE A 33 11.20 -18.32 -15.43
N LEU A 34 11.26 -17.41 -14.45
CA LEU A 34 10.07 -16.76 -13.92
C LEU A 34 9.65 -15.62 -14.85
N GLU A 35 8.45 -15.75 -15.43
CA GLU A 35 7.80 -14.68 -16.18
C GLU A 35 6.98 -13.83 -15.21
N GLU A 36 7.39 -12.58 -15.02
CA GLU A 36 6.78 -11.64 -14.06
C GLU A 36 6.13 -10.46 -14.78
N PRO A 37 4.97 -10.65 -15.43
CA PRO A 37 4.21 -9.54 -15.97
C PRO A 37 3.85 -8.55 -14.85
N PHE A 38 3.90 -7.27 -15.18
CA PHE A 38 3.62 -6.19 -14.23
C PHE A 38 4.52 -6.16 -13.00
N PHE A 39 5.78 -6.61 -13.09
CA PHE A 39 6.77 -6.52 -12.01
C PHE A 39 6.85 -5.13 -11.35
N PHE A 40 6.63 -4.05 -12.12
CA PHE A 40 6.58 -2.68 -11.61
C PHE A 40 5.48 -2.43 -10.55
N LEU A 41 4.45 -3.28 -10.47
CA LEU A 41 3.40 -3.18 -9.44
C LEU A 41 3.91 -3.55 -8.05
N VAL A 42 4.98 -4.35 -7.95
CA VAL A 42 5.61 -4.72 -6.67
C VAL A 42 6.13 -3.47 -5.93
N PRO A 43 7.05 -2.65 -6.48
CA PRO A 43 7.50 -1.44 -5.80
C PRO A 43 6.37 -0.42 -5.58
N ILE A 44 5.41 -0.31 -6.51
CA ILE A 44 4.24 0.57 -6.34
C ILE A 44 3.39 0.14 -5.14
N SER A 45 3.18 -1.16 -4.97
CA SER A 45 2.39 -1.69 -3.84
C SER A 45 3.02 -1.31 -2.49
N TYR A 46 4.35 -1.38 -2.37
CA TYR A 46 5.05 -0.95 -1.16
C TYR A 46 4.89 0.55 -0.89
N ILE A 47 5.05 1.40 -1.93
CA ILE A 47 4.89 2.86 -1.79
C ILE A 47 3.48 3.18 -1.30
N LEU A 48 2.46 2.57 -1.90
CA LEU A 48 1.06 2.79 -1.52
C LEU A 48 0.77 2.31 -0.10
N PHE A 49 1.24 1.10 0.26
CA PHE A 49 1.02 0.55 1.59
C PHE A 49 1.69 1.38 2.69
N LEU A 50 2.97 1.73 2.50
CA LEU A 50 3.72 2.58 3.43
C LEU A 50 3.12 3.98 3.53
N SER A 51 2.64 4.54 2.42
CA SER A 51 1.94 5.84 2.43
C SER A 51 0.64 5.76 3.24
N GLY A 52 -0.13 4.69 3.10
CA GLY A 52 -1.33 4.44 3.91
C GLY A 52 -1.01 4.38 5.40
N ILE A 53 0.04 3.63 5.79
CA ILE A 53 0.52 3.56 7.18
C ILE A 53 0.96 4.95 7.68
N GLY A 54 1.73 5.68 6.88
CA GLY A 54 2.23 7.02 7.22
C GLY A 54 1.09 8.00 7.52
N ILE A 55 0.03 7.98 6.71
CA ILE A 55 -1.16 8.82 6.93
C ILE A 55 -1.85 8.49 8.27
N LEU A 56 -1.97 7.20 8.61
CA LEU A 56 -2.56 6.77 9.87
C LEU A 56 -1.72 7.18 11.08
N LEU A 57 -0.40 6.93 11.02
CA LEU A 57 0.53 7.29 12.10
C LEU A 57 0.59 8.80 12.31
N PHE A 58 0.69 9.58 11.23
CA PHE A 58 0.68 11.03 11.30
C PHE A 58 -0.63 11.57 11.87
N GLY A 59 -1.76 11.00 11.45
CA GLY A 59 -3.08 11.32 12.02
C GLY A 59 -3.15 11.05 13.52
N PHE A 60 -2.58 9.93 13.98
CA PHE A 60 -2.54 9.56 15.39
C PHE A 60 -1.66 10.51 16.22
N ILE A 61 -0.43 10.78 15.76
CA ILE A 61 0.52 11.66 16.44
C ILE A 61 -0.05 13.07 16.57
N THR A 62 -0.56 13.65 15.48
CA THR A 62 -1.14 15.00 15.50
C THR A 62 -2.36 15.10 16.42
N SER A 63 -3.18 14.05 16.50
CA SER A 63 -4.31 13.97 17.43
C SER A 63 -3.87 14.00 18.90
N LYS A 64 -2.82 13.23 19.24
CA LYS A 64 -2.24 13.20 20.59
C LYS A 64 -1.61 14.53 20.98
N LEU A 65 -0.83 15.14 20.08
CA LEU A 65 -0.22 16.46 20.30
C LEU A 65 -1.27 17.55 20.54
N LYS A 66 -2.36 17.55 19.75
CA LYS A 66 -3.46 18.52 19.91
C LYS A 66 -4.20 18.36 21.24
N LYS A 67 -4.25 17.14 21.80
CA LYS A 67 -4.89 16.87 23.09
C LYS A 67 -4.03 17.31 24.28
N GLY A 68 -2.70 17.31 24.16
CA GLY A 68 -1.78 17.76 25.22
C GLY A 68 -1.62 19.27 25.34
N ASN A 69 -1.96 20.03 24.29
CA ASN A 69 -1.91 21.50 24.25
C ASN A 69 -3.23 22.19 24.66
N ARG A 70 -4.18 21.44 25.23
CA ARG A 70 -5.48 21.93 25.72
C ARG A 70 -5.61 21.64 27.21
#